data_AF-A0A1S0UJ81-F1
#
_entry.id   AF-A0A1S0UJ81-F1
#
_cell.length_a   1.000
_cell.length_b   1.000
_cell.length_c   1.000
_cell.angle_alpha   90.00
_cell.angle_beta   90.00
_cell.angle_gamma   90.00
#
_symmetry.space_group_name_H-M   'P 1'
#
loop_
_entity.id
_entity.type
_entity.pdbx_description
1 polymer ?
#
loop_
_entity_poly.entity_id
_entity_poly.type
_entity_poly.pdbx_seq_one_letter_code
_entity_poly.pdbx_strand_id
1 'polypeptide(L)'
;MLVPKKFHVITAAVIIYAIYVYTNDNLYTKLPLYFDFNTVDERFQLVSKIFRKNFMDGWERGGAAITVYFKDQKVIDIWGGYADVQAARKWQMISAYFISQFYISL
;
A
#
# COMPACT_ATOMS: atom_id res chain seq x y z
N MET A 1 -13.63 3.08 48.12
CA MET A 1 -12.29 3.51 47.67
C MET A 1 -12.48 4.23 46.34
N LEU A 2 -12.51 5.57 46.35
CA LEU A 2 -12.77 6.39 45.16
C LEU A 2 -11.51 6.41 44.29
N VAL A 3 -11.52 5.67 43.18
CA VAL A 3 -10.44 5.74 42.20
C VAL A 3 -10.41 7.16 41.63
N PRO A 4 -9.25 7.86 41.66
CA PRO A 4 -9.18 9.24 41.20
C PRO A 4 -9.59 9.33 39.72
N LYS A 5 -10.44 10.30 39.36
CA LYS A 5 -10.97 10.51 38.00
C LYS A 5 -9.89 10.47 36.89
N LYS A 6 -8.65 10.89 37.21
CA LYS A 6 -7.50 10.83 36.30
C LYS A 6 -7.18 9.40 35.83
N PHE A 7 -7.39 8.38 36.67
CA PHE A 7 -7.18 6.98 36.32
C PHE A 7 -8.19 6.49 35.28
N HIS A 8 -9.46 6.88 35.41
CA HIS A 8 -10.51 6.55 34.45
C HIS A 8 -10.26 7.16 33.05
N VAL A 9 -9.73 8.39 33.01
CA VAL A 9 -9.36 9.05 31.74
C VAL A 9 -8.21 8.32 31.04
N ILE A 10 -7.17 7.91 31.79
CA ILE A 10 -6.04 7.16 31.23
C ILE A 10 -6.52 5.81 30.69
N THR A 11 -7.36 5.08 31.44
CA THR A 11 -7.90 3.80 30.97
C THR A 11 -8.76 3.95 29.72
N ALA A 12 -9.57 5.02 29.63
CA ALA A 12 -10.37 5.28 28.43
C ALA A 12 -9.48 5.61 27.22
N ALA A 13 -8.41 6.40 27.39
CA ALA A 13 -7.47 6.72 26.33
C ALA A 13 -6.73 5.47 25.80
N VAL A 14 -6.32 4.55 26.69
CA VAL A 14 -5.70 3.27 26.29
C VAL A 14 -6.67 2.39 25.51
N ILE A 15 -7.92 2.30 25.95
CA ILE A 15 -8.97 1.53 25.25
C ILE A 15 -9.23 2.13 23.87
N ILE A 16 -9.36 3.45 23.75
CA ILE A 16 -9.55 4.13 22.46
C ILE A 16 -8.36 3.90 21.53
N TYR A 17 -7.13 4.00 22.05
CA TYR A 17 -5.93 3.72 21.26
C TYR A 17 -5.88 2.25 20.81
N ALA A 18 -6.21 1.30 21.67
CA ALA A 18 -6.28 -0.11 21.32
C ALA A 18 -7.35 -0.39 20.25
N ILE A 19 -8.52 0.23 20.35
CA ILE A 19 -9.58 0.15 19.33
C ILE A 19 -9.08 0.75 18.02
N TYR A 20 -8.43 1.92 18.05
CA TYR A 20 -7.87 2.56 16.86
C TYR A 20 -6.83 1.68 16.16
N VAL A 21 -5.89 1.10 16.91
CA VAL A 21 -4.90 0.15 16.36
C VAL A 21 -5.61 -1.07 15.78
N TYR A 22 -6.54 -1.66 16.52
CA TYR A 22 -7.28 -2.84 16.06
C TYR A 22 -8.09 -2.59 14.78
N THR A 23 -8.78 -1.45 14.69
CA THR A 23 -9.57 -1.10 13.50
C THR A 23 -8.66 -0.77 12.32
N ASN A 24 -7.56 -0.06 12.54
CA ASN A 24 -6.58 0.24 11.50
C ASN A 24 -5.92 -1.04 10.95
N ASP A 25 -5.68 -2.03 11.81
CA ASP A 25 -5.07 -3.30 11.42
C ASP A 25 -6.08 -4.30 10.80
N ASN A 26 -7.36 -4.24 11.17
CA ASN A 26 -8.35 -5.24 10.72
C ASN A 26 -9.34 -4.76 9.64
N LEU A 27 -9.64 -3.47 9.53
CA LEU A 27 -10.60 -2.98 8.53
C LEU A 27 -9.97 -2.78 7.15
N TYR A 28 -8.67 -2.50 7.08
CA TYR A 28 -8.00 -2.13 5.82
C TYR A 28 -7.20 -3.27 5.16
N THR A 29 -7.06 -4.43 5.80
CA THR A 29 -5.89 -5.31 5.54
C THR A 29 -6.19 -6.69 4.97
N LYS A 30 -7.43 -7.01 4.54
CA LYS A 30 -7.75 -8.38 4.06
C LYS A 30 -8.37 -8.44 2.67
N LEU A 31 -8.01 -7.51 1.79
CA LEU A 31 -8.34 -7.66 0.39
C LEU A 31 -7.28 -8.54 -0.31
N PRO A 32 -7.69 -9.45 -1.21
CA PRO A 32 -6.75 -10.26 -1.97
C PRO A 32 -5.81 -9.36 -2.78
N LEU A 33 -4.52 -9.67 -2.75
CA LEU A 33 -3.51 -8.93 -3.50
C LEU A 33 -3.67 -9.21 -4.99
N TYR A 34 -3.90 -8.16 -5.77
CA TYR A 34 -3.91 -8.21 -7.24
C TYR A 34 -2.67 -7.50 -7.77
N PHE A 35 -2.03 -8.09 -8.77
CA PHE A 35 -0.90 -7.51 -9.46
C PHE A 35 -1.13 -7.65 -10.96
N ASP A 36 -0.82 -6.60 -11.70
CA ASP A 36 -0.90 -6.58 -13.15
C ASP A 36 0.22 -5.69 -13.70
N PHE A 37 0.51 -5.82 -14.97
CA PHE A 37 1.61 -5.12 -15.60
C PHE A 37 1.40 -4.93 -17.09
N ASN A 38 2.11 -3.94 -17.62
CA ASN A 38 2.22 -3.71 -19.05
C ASN A 38 3.63 -4.06 -19.56
N THR A 39 4.68 -3.77 -18.79
CA THR A 39 6.05 -4.03 -19.21
C THR A 39 6.90 -4.44 -18.01
N VAL A 40 7.64 -5.54 -18.14
CA VAL A 40 8.70 -5.94 -17.21
C VAL A 40 9.84 -6.49 -18.03
N ASP A 41 10.86 -5.67 -18.24
CA ASP A 41 12.10 -6.09 -18.88
C ASP A 41 12.84 -7.08 -17.96
N GLU A 42 13.38 -8.17 -18.54
CA GLU A 42 14.06 -9.23 -17.80
C GLU A 42 15.21 -8.70 -16.93
N ARG A 43 15.92 -7.68 -17.42
CA ARG A 43 17.05 -7.03 -16.71
C ARG A 43 16.62 -6.40 -15.39
N PHE A 44 15.33 -6.07 -15.25
CA PHE A 44 14.78 -5.35 -14.09
C PHE A 44 13.77 -6.18 -13.29
N GLN A 45 13.70 -7.50 -13.49
CA GLN A 45 12.78 -8.39 -12.75
C GLN A 45 12.88 -8.26 -11.23
N LEU A 46 14.08 -7.94 -10.70
CA LEU A 46 14.28 -7.71 -9.27
C LEU A 46 13.36 -6.59 -8.73
N VAL A 47 13.13 -5.54 -9.50
CA VAL A 47 12.25 -4.43 -9.12
C VAL A 47 10.81 -4.92 -8.97
N SER A 48 10.32 -5.73 -9.92
CA SER A 48 8.99 -6.34 -9.84
C SER A 48 8.84 -7.27 -8.63
N LYS A 49 9.91 -8.02 -8.29
CA LYS A 49 9.92 -8.90 -7.13
C LYS A 49 9.86 -8.11 -5.82
N ILE A 50 10.64 -7.04 -5.69
CA ILE A 50 10.64 -6.17 -4.50
C ILE A 50 9.29 -5.47 -4.37
N PHE A 51 8.74 -4.97 -5.47
CA PHE A 51 7.40 -4.38 -5.50
C PHE A 51 6.36 -5.33 -4.90
N ARG A 52 6.29 -6.57 -5.38
CA ARG A 52 5.37 -7.59 -4.81
C ARG A 52 5.65 -7.90 -3.34
N LYS A 53 6.94 -7.95 -2.96
CA LYS A 53 7.36 -8.18 -1.57
C LYS A 53 6.87 -7.08 -0.63
N ASN A 54 6.87 -5.82 -1.04
CA ASN A 54 6.37 -4.72 -0.21
C ASN A 54 4.89 -4.90 0.18
N PHE A 55 4.06 -5.43 -0.72
CA PHE A 55 2.67 -5.77 -0.40
C PHE A 55 2.58 -6.98 0.54
N MET A 56 3.38 -8.03 0.31
CA MET A 56 3.41 -9.23 1.16
C MET A 56 3.87 -8.92 2.59
N ASP A 57 4.83 -8.00 2.72
CA ASP A 57 5.36 -7.55 4.01
C ASP A 57 4.46 -6.49 4.68
N GLY A 58 3.36 -6.05 4.02
CA GLY A 58 2.41 -5.08 4.56
C GLY A 58 2.87 -3.61 4.51
N TRP A 59 3.93 -3.31 3.75
CA TRP A 59 4.43 -1.95 3.55
C TRP A 59 3.50 -1.15 2.64
N GLU A 60 2.83 -1.81 1.69
CA GLU A 60 1.81 -1.22 0.81
C GLU A 60 0.41 -1.74 1.19
N ARG A 61 -0.41 -0.89 1.81
CA ARG A 61 -1.70 -1.29 2.41
C ARG A 61 -2.92 -1.15 1.48
N GLY A 62 -2.84 -0.28 0.47
CA GLY A 62 -3.95 0.01 -0.44
C GLY A 62 -3.67 -0.47 -1.85
N GLY A 63 -2.91 0.32 -2.58
CA GLY A 63 -2.47 0.04 -3.93
C GLY A 63 -1.31 0.95 -4.30
N ALA A 64 -0.47 0.48 -5.21
CA ALA A 64 0.69 1.21 -5.70
C ALA A 64 0.91 0.90 -7.18
N ALA A 65 1.60 1.81 -7.85
CA ALA A 65 2.03 1.63 -9.24
C ALA A 65 3.43 2.20 -9.40
N ILE A 66 4.25 1.58 -10.25
CA ILE A 66 5.58 2.05 -10.58
C ILE A 66 5.85 1.89 -12.07
N THR A 67 6.39 2.94 -12.66
CA THR A 67 6.86 2.96 -14.04
C THR A 67 8.31 3.43 -14.05
N VAL A 68 9.20 2.66 -14.66
CA VAL A 68 10.64 2.99 -14.77
C VAL A 68 11.01 3.12 -16.24
N TYR A 69 11.70 4.20 -16.56
CA TYR A 69 12.32 4.44 -17.86
C TYR A 69 13.83 4.30 -17.74
N PHE A 70 14.45 3.61 -18.69
CA PHE A 70 15.90 3.51 -18.83
C PHE A 70 16.28 3.78 -20.28
N LYS A 71 17.12 4.81 -20.50
CA LYS A 71 17.51 5.27 -21.85
C LYS A 71 16.29 5.55 -22.75
N ASP A 72 15.35 6.34 -22.26
CA ASP A 72 14.10 6.71 -22.94
C ASP A 72 13.16 5.55 -23.29
N GLN A 73 13.49 4.34 -22.84
CA GLN A 73 12.66 3.15 -23.01
C GLN A 73 11.95 2.83 -21.71
N LYS A 74 10.64 2.59 -21.78
CA LYS A 74 9.88 2.09 -20.64
C LYS A 74 10.28 0.65 -20.38
N VAL A 75 10.94 0.38 -19.26
CA VAL A 75 11.47 -0.94 -18.89
C VAL A 75 10.65 -1.64 -17.83
N ILE A 76 9.96 -0.88 -16.96
CA ILE A 76 9.02 -1.41 -15.96
C ILE A 76 7.74 -0.57 -16.00
N ASP A 77 6.59 -1.22 -15.94
CA ASP A 77 5.26 -0.61 -15.82
C ASP A 77 4.33 -1.63 -15.15
N ILE A 78 4.24 -1.56 -13.82
CA ILE A 78 3.53 -2.53 -12.97
C ILE A 78 2.64 -1.80 -11.96
N TRP A 79 1.53 -2.42 -11.59
CA TRP A 79 0.64 -1.92 -10.54
C TRP A 79 0.04 -3.06 -9.72
N GLY A 80 -0.43 -2.74 -8.53
CA GLY A 80 -1.03 -3.72 -7.64
C GLY A 80 -1.92 -3.10 -6.58
N GLY A 81 -2.78 -3.94 -6.02
CA GLY A 81 -3.76 -3.56 -5.02
C GLY A 81 -4.92 -2.75 -5.59
N TYR A 82 -5.41 -1.81 -4.78
CA TYR A 82 -6.66 -1.10 -4.99
C TYR A 82 -6.41 0.39 -5.10
N ALA A 83 -6.99 1.00 -6.14
CA ALA A 83 -7.03 2.45 -6.28
C ALA A 83 -8.04 3.09 -5.31
N ASP A 84 -8.99 2.29 -4.80
CA ASP A 84 -9.82 2.64 -3.66
C ASP A 84 -10.17 1.35 -2.89
N VAL A 85 -9.66 1.25 -1.66
CA VAL A 85 -9.88 0.09 -0.77
C VAL A 85 -11.34 0.01 -0.32
N GLN A 86 -11.98 1.15 -0.04
CA GLN A 86 -13.36 1.19 0.46
C GLN A 86 -14.36 0.77 -0.63
N ALA A 87 -14.08 1.16 -1.87
CA ALA A 87 -14.88 0.77 -3.03
C ALA A 87 -14.46 -0.59 -3.63
N ALA A 88 -13.46 -1.28 -3.05
CA ALA A 88 -12.82 -2.46 -3.64
C ALA A 88 -12.42 -2.25 -5.13
N ARG A 89 -12.11 -1.02 -5.50
CA ARG A 89 -11.76 -0.64 -6.87
C ARG A 89 -10.31 -0.98 -7.12
N LYS A 90 -10.07 -2.00 -7.93
CA LYS A 90 -8.72 -2.43 -8.31
C LYS A 90 -7.99 -1.32 -9.07
N TRP A 91 -6.67 -1.29 -8.92
CA TRP A 91 -5.84 -0.46 -9.78
C TRP A 91 -5.89 -1.00 -11.21
N GLN A 92 -6.17 -0.12 -12.18
CA GLN A 92 -6.20 -0.43 -13.61
C GLN A 92 -5.27 0.52 -14.36
N MET A 93 -4.81 0.12 -15.54
CA MET A 93 -3.92 0.91 -16.40
C MET A 93 -4.36 2.37 -16.57
N ILE A 94 -5.65 2.64 -16.78
CA ILE A 94 -6.20 4.00 -16.93
C ILE A 94 -6.25 4.78 -15.60
N SER A 95 -6.29 4.09 -14.46
CA SER A 95 -6.21 4.77 -13.15
C SER A 95 -4.77 5.14 -12.76
N ALA A 96 -3.77 4.64 -13.49
CA ALA A 96 -2.38 4.92 -13.22
C ALA A 96 -1.96 6.34 -13.59
N TYR A 97 -2.79 7.22 -14.18
CA TYR A 97 -2.37 8.62 -14.41
C TYR A 97 -2.02 9.40 -13.14
N PHE A 98 -2.41 8.90 -11.96
CA PHE A 98 -1.92 9.37 -10.65
C PHE A 98 -0.66 8.60 -10.24
N ILE A 99 0.43 8.73 -11.01
CA ILE A 99 1.72 8.12 -10.68
C ILE A 99 2.43 9.02 -9.67
N SER A 100 2.84 8.48 -8.51
CA SER A 100 4.02 9.03 -7.85
C SER A 100 5.21 8.70 -8.76
N GLN A 101 5.54 9.62 -9.68
CA GLN A 101 6.67 9.43 -10.59
C GLN A 101 7.96 9.38 -9.76
N PHE A 102 8.39 8.18 -9.37
CA PHE A 102 9.78 7.96 -9.00
C PHE A 102 10.58 7.91 -10.31
N TYR A 103 10.97 9.08 -10.80
CA TYR A 103 12.00 9.21 -11.82
C TYR A 103 13.32 8.75 -11.22
N ILE A 104 13.65 7.47 -11.40
CA ILE A 104 15.01 6.98 -11.16
C ILE A 104 15.72 7.05 -12.51
N SER A 105 16.35 8.19 -12.78
CA SER A 105 17.39 8.27 -13.81
C SER A 105 18.65 7.65 -13.21
N LEU A 106 19.02 6.45 -13.66
CA LEU A 106 20.35 5.86 -13.42
C LEU A 106 21.35 6.42 -14.43
#